data_AF-A0A976JJU7-F1
#
_entry.id   AF-A0A976JJU7-F1
#
_cell.length_a   1.000
_cell.length_b   1.000
_cell.length_c   1.000
_cell.angle_alpha   90.00
_cell.angle_beta   90.00
_cell.angle_gamma   90.00
#
_symmetry.space_group_name_H-M   'P 1'
#
loop_
_entity.id
_entity.type
_entity.pdbx_description
1 polymer ?
#
loop_
_entity_poly.entity_id
_entity_poly.type
_entity_poly.pdbx_seq_one_letter_code
_entity_poly.pdbx_strand_id
1 'polypeptide(L)'
;MEIFNVNDKEQEFQFNRSEMWLDLEEIDEEFEETLKPHTKIFTNRLRPMWLFYIKNIQKLGFFDYVLAKDGAMGLARFFSVFPEPSGIHTKILIDRVHYRLVPESWKNNVLLFQHKIAENEKSSDFVLAVTGHECIVSLDELKMNIENIKAEYNPARLIVLPLSLSIRGLETQQSGDSYLADIIASISNNYQNETIFTSLEKLSLMNLTGARCLNLNPRKIVFSESYVDHLFSSKGCIRIDGEVGLSSDTIQVGSNLHLQVTDSWPSDYQKIRSKVEELLKEDQSFLLENERASEIVPVFFNSELYSYVNWVYSI
;
A
#
# COMPACT_ATOMS: atom_id res chain seq x y z
N MET A 1 -6.13 22.95 -5.25
CA MET A 1 -6.04 22.86 -3.78
C MET A 1 -4.60 23.19 -3.38
N GLU A 2 -4.34 24.28 -2.67
CA GLU A 2 -2.99 24.53 -2.11
C GLU A 2 -2.82 23.66 -0.86
N ILE A 3 -2.16 22.51 -1.03
CA ILE A 3 -1.99 21.50 0.03
C ILE A 3 -0.86 21.87 1.01
N PHE A 4 -0.06 22.89 0.70
CA PHE A 4 1.12 23.26 1.49
C PHE A 4 1.05 24.72 1.96
N ASN A 5 0.99 24.90 3.28
CA ASN A 5 0.97 26.19 3.98
C ASN A 5 2.21 26.36 4.88
N VAL A 6 2.38 27.58 5.39
CA VAL A 6 3.50 28.05 6.24
C VAL A 6 3.78 27.17 7.49
N ASN A 7 2.85 26.31 7.89
CA ASN A 7 2.95 25.45 9.10
C ASN A 7 3.70 24.11 8.90
N ASP A 8 4.26 23.88 7.71
CA ASP A 8 4.93 22.61 7.37
C ASP A 8 6.09 22.24 8.30
N LYS A 9 6.85 23.22 8.81
CA LYS A 9 8.03 22.98 9.67
C LYS A 9 7.66 22.44 11.05
N GLU A 10 6.55 22.92 11.64
CA GLU A 10 6.11 22.44 12.95
C GLU A 10 5.59 21.01 12.84
N GLN A 11 4.78 20.73 11.81
CA GLN A 11 4.28 19.37 11.57
C GLN A 11 5.40 18.39 11.19
N GLU A 12 6.41 18.84 10.45
CA GLU A 12 7.60 18.02 10.16
C GLU A 12 8.39 17.71 11.45
N PHE A 13 8.55 18.69 12.34
CA PHE A 13 9.16 18.48 13.64
C PHE A 13 8.38 17.47 14.49
N GLN A 14 7.06 17.58 14.53
CA GLN A 14 6.18 16.64 15.24
C GLN A 14 6.23 15.24 14.60
N PHE A 15 6.21 15.14 13.28
CA PHE A 15 6.26 13.85 12.59
C PHE A 15 7.56 13.08 12.88
N ASN A 16 8.69 13.79 12.90
CA ASN A 16 10.00 13.22 13.25
C ASN A 16 10.13 12.81 14.73
N ARG A 17 9.14 13.14 15.55
CA ARG A 17 9.02 12.75 16.96
C ARG A 17 7.83 11.83 17.14
N SER A 18 7.96 10.59 16.66
CA SER A 18 6.90 9.60 16.69
C SER A 18 6.29 9.43 18.08
N GLU A 19 7.06 9.59 19.15
CA GLU A 19 6.59 9.53 20.55
C GLU A 19 5.45 10.52 20.88
N MET A 20 5.27 11.59 20.09
CA MET A 20 4.20 12.56 20.30
C MET A 20 2.83 12.05 19.81
N TRP A 21 2.83 11.27 18.73
CA TRP A 21 1.62 10.88 18.01
C TRP A 21 1.41 9.37 17.90
N LEU A 22 2.45 8.58 18.14
CA LEU A 22 2.49 7.13 18.10
C LEU A 22 2.82 6.60 19.50
N ASP A 23 1.94 5.76 20.04
CA ASP A 23 2.20 5.07 21.30
C ASP A 23 3.13 3.88 21.03
N LEU A 24 4.44 4.07 21.32
CA LEU A 24 5.51 3.14 20.93
C LEU A 24 5.38 1.75 21.58
N GLU A 25 4.73 1.65 22.75
CA GLU A 25 4.50 0.37 23.45
C GLU A 25 3.55 -0.56 22.67
N GLU A 26 2.86 -0.05 21.66
CA GLU A 26 1.84 -0.77 20.90
C GLU A 26 2.18 -0.91 19.41
N ILE A 27 3.42 -0.60 19.01
CA ILE A 27 3.90 -0.98 17.68
C ILE A 27 3.93 -2.50 17.63
N ASP A 28 3.19 -3.05 16.68
CA ASP A 28 3.23 -4.48 16.37
C ASP A 28 4.56 -4.78 15.66
N GLU A 29 5.62 -4.98 16.46
CA GLU A 29 6.97 -5.31 15.99
C GLU A 29 6.93 -6.55 15.09
N GLU A 30 6.03 -7.50 15.38
CA GLU A 30 5.84 -8.72 14.59
C GLU A 30 5.26 -8.42 13.20
N PHE A 31 4.26 -7.56 13.11
CA PHE A 31 3.77 -7.05 11.83
C PHE A 31 4.88 -6.31 11.06
N GLU A 32 5.63 -5.44 11.76
CA GLU A 32 6.71 -4.69 11.12
C GLU A 32 7.73 -5.62 10.49
N GLU A 33 8.21 -6.63 11.23
CA GLU A 33 9.13 -7.65 10.74
C GLU A 33 8.53 -8.46 9.58
N THR A 34 7.26 -8.86 9.67
CA THR A 34 6.56 -9.68 8.67
C THR A 34 6.55 -9.03 7.28
N LEU A 35 6.39 -7.71 7.24
CA LEU A 35 6.30 -6.94 6.01
C LEU A 35 7.60 -6.25 5.61
N LYS A 36 8.71 -6.50 6.31
CA LYS A 36 9.98 -5.91 5.88
C LYS A 36 10.30 -6.34 4.45
N PRO A 37 10.76 -5.41 3.58
CA PRO A 37 11.15 -4.05 3.91
C PRO A 37 10.06 -2.98 3.75
N HIS A 38 8.83 -3.32 3.36
CA HIS A 38 7.76 -2.35 3.07
C HIS A 38 7.44 -1.42 4.25
N THR A 39 7.59 -1.93 5.46
CA THR A 39 7.33 -1.22 6.72
C THR A 39 8.40 -0.22 7.11
N LYS A 40 9.62 -0.28 6.54
CA LYS A 40 10.71 0.64 6.89
C LYS A 40 10.25 2.11 6.86
N ILE A 41 10.74 2.88 7.84
CA ILE A 41 10.41 4.29 7.96
C ILE A 41 11.03 5.07 6.80
N PHE A 42 10.25 5.95 6.20
CA PHE A 42 10.69 6.98 5.27
C PHE A 42 9.87 8.24 5.51
N THR A 43 10.46 9.40 5.24
CA THR A 43 9.82 10.68 5.44
C THR A 43 9.50 11.32 4.11
N ASN A 44 8.30 11.90 4.00
CA ASN A 44 7.95 12.81 2.93
C ASN A 44 6.98 13.86 3.47
N ARG A 45 6.67 14.87 2.64
CA ARG A 45 5.81 16.00 3.04
C ARG A 45 4.38 15.62 3.40
N LEU A 46 3.92 14.44 3.00
CA LEU A 46 2.60 13.91 3.29
C LEU A 46 2.59 12.98 4.50
N ARG A 47 3.71 12.83 5.22
CA ARG A 47 3.76 12.16 6.53
C ARG A 47 3.22 10.73 6.45
N PRO A 48 3.93 9.82 5.74
CA PRO A 48 3.44 8.46 5.48
C PRO A 48 3.27 7.69 6.78
N MET A 49 2.07 7.19 7.02
CA MET A 49 1.70 6.58 8.29
C MET A 49 0.89 5.31 8.08
N TRP A 50 1.11 4.33 8.95
CA TRP A 50 0.20 3.21 9.13
C TRP A 50 -0.91 3.62 10.09
N LEU A 51 -2.09 3.88 9.55
CA LEU A 51 -3.27 4.33 10.28
C LEU A 51 -3.76 3.30 11.29
N PHE A 52 -3.59 2.00 11.02
CA PHE A 52 -3.99 0.96 11.97
C PHE A 52 -3.18 0.99 13.29
N TYR A 53 -2.05 1.70 13.35
CA TYR A 53 -1.33 1.97 14.61
C TYR A 53 -1.98 3.08 15.45
N ILE A 54 -2.86 3.90 14.87
CA ILE A 54 -3.55 4.96 15.60
C ILE A 54 -4.64 4.36 16.48
N LYS A 55 -4.52 4.54 17.79
CA LYS A 55 -5.53 4.15 18.80
C LYS A 55 -6.38 5.29 19.28
N ASN A 56 -5.86 6.51 19.16
CA ASN A 56 -6.55 7.72 19.52
C ASN A 56 -6.65 8.63 18.29
N ILE A 57 -7.87 8.80 17.78
CA ILE A 57 -8.12 9.59 16.58
C ILE A 57 -7.61 11.03 16.70
N GLN A 58 -7.59 11.61 17.91
CA GLN A 58 -7.11 12.97 18.13
C GLN A 58 -5.63 13.15 17.75
N LYS A 59 -4.84 12.06 17.73
CA LYS A 59 -3.44 12.08 17.28
C LYS A 59 -3.30 12.38 15.80
N LEU A 60 -4.31 12.13 14.98
CA LEU A 60 -4.26 12.59 13.58
C LEU A 60 -4.29 14.11 13.49
N GLY A 61 -4.95 14.78 14.44
CA GLY A 61 -5.05 16.24 14.52
C GLY A 61 -3.72 16.98 14.74
N PHE A 62 -2.58 16.28 14.87
CA PHE A 62 -1.26 16.91 14.77
C PHE A 62 -0.90 17.31 13.32
N PHE A 63 -1.59 16.75 12.33
CA PHE A 63 -1.25 16.88 10.92
C PHE A 63 -2.43 17.38 10.10
N ASP A 64 -2.16 18.29 9.16
CA ASP A 64 -3.18 18.71 8.18
C ASP A 64 -3.43 17.59 7.15
N TYR A 65 -2.36 16.87 6.77
CA TYR A 65 -2.38 15.82 5.76
C TYR A 65 -1.54 14.63 6.20
N VAL A 66 -2.09 13.43 5.99
CA VAL A 66 -1.43 12.14 6.22
C VAL A 66 -1.61 11.24 5.01
N LEU A 67 -0.53 10.64 4.52
CA LEU A 67 -0.54 9.61 3.49
C LEU A 67 -0.68 8.24 4.15
N ALA A 68 -1.82 7.59 3.94
CA ALA A 68 -2.06 6.24 4.44
C ALA A 68 -1.14 5.26 3.70
N LYS A 69 -0.33 4.49 4.46
CA LYS A 69 0.44 3.36 3.93
C LYS A 69 -0.41 2.09 3.84
N ASP A 70 -1.47 2.05 4.63
CA ASP A 70 -2.39 0.93 4.77
C ASP A 70 -2.96 0.50 3.43
N GLY A 71 -2.95 -0.81 3.22
CA GLY A 71 -3.76 -1.43 2.18
C GLY A 71 -5.20 -1.59 2.65
N ALA A 72 -5.98 -2.33 1.86
CA ALA A 72 -7.37 -2.61 2.13
C ALA A 72 -7.65 -3.09 3.57
N MET A 73 -6.81 -3.99 4.11
CA MET A 73 -7.01 -4.57 5.44
C MET A 73 -6.80 -3.57 6.57
N GLY A 74 -5.71 -2.79 6.49
CA GLY A 74 -5.41 -1.76 7.49
C GLY A 74 -6.47 -0.65 7.50
N LEU A 75 -6.93 -0.24 6.31
CA LEU A 75 -8.01 0.74 6.16
C LEU A 75 -9.34 0.24 6.74
N ALA A 76 -9.73 -1.00 6.42
CA ALA A 76 -10.95 -1.61 6.94
C ALA A 76 -10.93 -1.67 8.48
N ARG A 77 -9.79 -2.06 9.06
CA ARG A 77 -9.59 -2.04 10.53
C ARG A 77 -9.70 -0.62 11.08
N PHE A 78 -9.00 0.34 10.50
CA PHE A 78 -9.00 1.74 10.95
C PHE A 78 -10.42 2.32 10.98
N PHE A 79 -11.17 2.19 9.90
CA PHE A 79 -12.55 2.72 9.82
C PHE A 79 -13.55 1.95 10.68
N SER A 80 -13.27 0.69 11.03
CA SER A 80 -14.10 -0.06 11.97
C SER A 80 -13.89 0.42 13.41
N VAL A 81 -12.65 0.75 13.77
CA VAL A 81 -12.30 1.31 15.09
C VAL A 81 -12.77 2.77 15.21
N PHE A 82 -12.64 3.57 14.14
CA PHE A 82 -13.08 4.95 14.08
C PHE A 82 -14.14 5.12 12.97
N PRO A 83 -15.42 4.83 13.26
CA PRO A 83 -16.47 4.94 12.26
C PRO A 83 -16.73 6.38 11.78
N GLU A 84 -16.27 7.40 12.52
CA GLU A 84 -16.46 8.81 12.19
C GLU A 84 -15.21 9.65 12.54
N PRO A 85 -14.90 10.71 11.77
CA PRO A 85 -13.73 11.59 11.99
C PRO A 85 -13.94 12.62 13.11
N SER A 86 -14.35 12.17 14.30
CA SER A 86 -14.71 13.07 15.40
C SER A 86 -13.52 13.87 15.95
N GLY A 87 -13.58 15.20 15.82
CA GLY A 87 -12.65 16.13 16.46
C GLY A 87 -11.32 16.35 15.72
N ILE A 88 -11.20 15.94 14.46
CA ILE A 88 -9.98 16.13 13.66
C ILE A 88 -10.24 17.00 12.42
N HIS A 89 -9.22 17.78 12.03
CA HIS A 89 -9.21 18.57 10.78
C HIS A 89 -8.44 17.88 9.65
N THR A 90 -7.70 16.81 9.97
CA THR A 90 -6.80 16.10 9.09
C THR A 90 -7.50 15.56 7.84
N LYS A 91 -6.82 15.68 6.70
CA LYS A 91 -7.12 15.00 5.45
C LYS A 91 -6.24 13.77 5.30
N ILE A 92 -6.86 12.61 5.17
CA ILE A 92 -6.18 11.34 4.93
C ILE A 92 -6.15 11.09 3.43
N LEU A 93 -4.95 10.93 2.87
CA LEU A 93 -4.77 10.52 1.48
C LEU A 93 -4.74 9.00 1.43
N ILE A 94 -5.71 8.42 0.72
CA ILE A 94 -5.88 6.98 0.53
C ILE A 94 -5.76 6.65 -0.96
N ASP A 95 -5.15 5.52 -1.29
CA ASP A 95 -5.05 5.09 -2.68
C ASP A 95 -6.45 4.92 -3.28
N ARG A 96 -6.63 5.44 -4.49
CA ARG A 96 -7.92 5.47 -5.17
C ARG A 96 -8.54 4.09 -5.27
N VAL A 97 -7.78 3.01 -5.41
CA VAL A 97 -8.33 1.65 -5.50
C VAL A 97 -9.16 1.28 -4.25
N HIS A 98 -8.89 1.93 -3.11
CA HIS A 98 -9.54 1.67 -1.83
C HIS A 98 -10.76 2.56 -1.55
N TYR A 99 -11.23 3.39 -2.49
CA TYR A 99 -12.33 4.33 -2.26
C TYR A 99 -13.60 3.67 -1.69
N ARG A 100 -13.86 2.40 -2.05
CA ARG A 100 -15.02 1.61 -1.62
C ARG A 100 -15.03 1.29 -0.12
N LEU A 101 -13.86 1.34 0.52
CA LEU A 101 -13.68 1.05 1.94
C LEU A 101 -13.96 2.27 2.83
N VAL A 102 -14.00 3.48 2.26
CA VAL A 102 -14.18 4.71 3.02
C VAL A 102 -15.64 4.87 3.43
N PRO A 103 -15.97 4.99 4.73
CA PRO A 103 -17.33 5.27 5.17
C PRO A 103 -17.82 6.65 4.71
N GLU A 104 -19.13 6.81 4.54
CA GLU A 104 -19.72 8.09 4.12
C GLU A 104 -19.37 9.24 5.08
N SER A 105 -19.35 8.95 6.38
CA SER A 105 -18.96 9.88 7.46
C SER A 105 -17.54 10.43 7.28
N TRP A 106 -16.65 9.67 6.64
CA TRP A 106 -15.24 10.01 6.43
C TRP A 106 -14.97 10.71 5.11
N LYS A 107 -15.94 10.74 4.20
CA LYS A 107 -15.79 11.26 2.83
C LYS A 107 -15.18 12.66 2.77
N ASN A 108 -15.55 13.52 3.72
CA ASN A 108 -15.03 14.89 3.80
C ASN A 108 -13.61 14.98 4.39
N ASN A 109 -13.12 13.94 5.05
CA ASN A 109 -11.77 13.87 5.64
C ASN A 109 -10.82 12.98 4.81
N VAL A 110 -11.28 12.41 3.70
CA VAL A 110 -10.47 11.57 2.82
C VAL A 110 -10.28 12.23 1.46
N LEU A 111 -9.05 12.20 0.98
CA LEU A 111 -8.68 12.51 -0.40
C LEU A 111 -8.20 11.22 -1.06
N LEU A 112 -8.57 11.02 -2.32
CA LEU A 112 -8.11 9.89 -3.10
C LEU A 112 -6.84 10.29 -3.84
N PHE A 113 -5.81 9.44 -3.80
CA PHE A 113 -4.61 9.62 -4.59
C PHE A 113 -4.35 8.46 -5.54
N GLN A 114 -3.57 8.74 -6.58
CA GLN A 114 -2.99 7.72 -7.45
C GLN A 114 -1.64 8.20 -7.97
N HIS A 115 -0.77 7.27 -8.38
CA HIS A 115 0.50 7.64 -8.98
C HIS A 115 0.30 8.19 -10.38
N LYS A 116 1.01 9.28 -10.70
CA LYS A 116 1.09 9.79 -12.07
C LYS A 116 2.21 9.05 -12.79
N ILE A 117 1.88 8.44 -13.93
CA ILE A 117 2.91 7.91 -14.83
C ILE A 117 3.68 9.09 -15.44
N ALA A 118 5.00 9.09 -15.30
CA ALA A 118 5.84 10.04 -16.02
C ALA A 118 5.87 9.65 -17.50
N GLU A 119 5.46 10.57 -18.38
CA GLU A 119 5.68 10.44 -19.82
C GLU A 119 7.18 10.59 -20.08
N ASN A 120 7.92 9.48 -20.17
CA ASN A 120 9.34 9.52 -20.52
C ASN A 120 9.84 8.20 -21.15
N GLU A 121 11.04 8.32 -21.72
CA GLU A 121 11.70 7.46 -22.71
C GLU A 121 11.64 5.95 -22.47
N LYS A 122 11.76 5.19 -23.58
CA LYS A 122 11.95 3.74 -23.54
C LYS A 122 13.24 3.41 -22.77
N SER A 123 13.09 2.96 -21.52
CA SER A 123 14.17 2.29 -20.81
C SER A 123 14.29 0.84 -21.24
N SER A 124 15.52 0.37 -21.39
CA SER A 124 15.85 -1.05 -21.58
C SER A 124 15.72 -1.86 -20.29
N ASP A 125 15.77 -1.20 -19.13
CA ASP A 125 15.81 -1.84 -17.83
C ASP A 125 14.46 -1.78 -17.13
N PHE A 126 14.13 -2.89 -16.46
CA PHE A 126 12.92 -3.04 -15.66
C PHE A 126 13.28 -3.59 -14.26
N VAL A 127 12.72 -2.98 -13.23
CA VAL A 127 12.92 -3.36 -11.83
C VAL A 127 11.59 -3.86 -11.27
N LEU A 128 11.57 -5.09 -10.79
CA LEU A 128 10.37 -5.73 -10.27
C LEU A 128 10.61 -6.12 -8.80
N ALA A 129 9.83 -5.56 -7.87
CA ALA A 129 9.70 -6.12 -6.54
C ALA A 129 8.52 -7.09 -6.52
N VAL A 130 8.73 -8.26 -5.92
CA VAL A 130 7.68 -9.29 -5.78
C VAL A 130 7.62 -9.75 -4.35
N THR A 131 6.48 -9.55 -3.72
CA THR A 131 6.21 -10.04 -2.37
C THR A 131 5.48 -11.38 -2.45
N GLY A 132 6.20 -12.45 -2.12
CA GLY A 132 5.73 -13.82 -2.23
C GLY A 132 4.72 -14.17 -1.15
N HIS A 133 3.43 -14.02 -1.47
CA HIS A 133 2.34 -14.59 -0.71
C HIS A 133 1.07 -14.72 -1.56
N GLU A 134 0.35 -15.83 -1.43
CA GLU A 134 -0.89 -16.08 -2.18
C GLU A 134 -1.99 -15.04 -1.92
N CYS A 135 -2.00 -14.47 -0.70
CA CYS A 135 -2.96 -13.42 -0.33
C CYS A 135 -2.70 -12.07 -1.00
N ILE A 136 -1.50 -11.83 -1.53
CA ILE A 136 -1.18 -10.57 -2.23
C ILE A 136 -1.53 -10.69 -3.71
N VAL A 137 -1.12 -11.80 -4.31
CA VAL A 137 -1.33 -12.12 -5.73
C VAL A 137 -1.27 -13.63 -5.87
N SER A 138 -2.18 -14.23 -6.64
CA SER A 138 -2.14 -15.67 -6.90
C SER A 138 -1.02 -16.04 -7.89
N LEU A 139 -0.60 -17.30 -7.92
CA LEU A 139 0.55 -17.70 -8.74
C LEU A 139 0.25 -17.52 -10.23
N ASP A 140 -0.99 -17.79 -10.64
CA ASP A 140 -1.42 -17.65 -12.02
C ASP A 140 -1.55 -16.18 -12.43
N GLU A 141 -2.11 -15.34 -11.56
CA GLU A 141 -2.16 -13.90 -11.79
C GLU A 141 -0.75 -13.30 -11.86
N LEU A 142 0.17 -13.77 -11.03
CA LEU A 142 1.56 -13.35 -11.05
C LEU A 142 2.26 -13.77 -12.35
N LYS A 143 2.07 -15.00 -12.81
CA LYS A 143 2.59 -15.47 -14.11
C LYS A 143 2.08 -14.58 -15.24
N MET A 144 0.77 -14.32 -15.27
CA MET A 144 0.15 -13.42 -16.25
C MET A 144 0.76 -12.01 -16.19
N ASN A 145 0.99 -11.45 -15.00
CA ASN A 145 1.64 -10.15 -14.85
C ASN A 145 3.08 -10.15 -15.38
N ILE A 146 3.87 -11.20 -15.10
CA ILE A 146 5.24 -11.33 -15.60
C ILE A 146 5.28 -11.43 -17.14
N GLU A 147 4.36 -12.20 -17.72
CA GLU A 147 4.18 -12.32 -19.17
C GLU A 147 3.77 -10.99 -19.81
N ASN A 148 2.83 -10.28 -19.20
CA ASN A 148 2.40 -8.94 -19.65
C ASN A 148 3.56 -7.95 -19.62
N ILE A 149 4.36 -7.94 -18.55
CA ILE A 149 5.56 -7.09 -18.46
C ILE A 149 6.52 -7.40 -19.61
N LYS A 150 6.71 -8.70 -19.92
CA LYS A 150 7.59 -9.13 -21.02
C LYS A 150 7.05 -8.65 -22.37
N ALA A 151 5.77 -8.84 -22.62
CA ALA A 151 5.12 -8.50 -23.88
C ALA A 151 5.07 -7.00 -24.12
N GLU A 152 4.73 -6.22 -23.08
CA GLU A 152 4.53 -4.77 -23.19
C GLU A 152 5.84 -3.99 -23.20
N TYR A 153 6.77 -4.35 -22.30
CA TYR A 153 7.99 -3.56 -22.11
C TYR A 153 9.23 -4.18 -22.76
N ASN A 154 9.23 -5.50 -22.99
CA ASN A 154 10.34 -6.28 -23.54
C ASN A 154 11.72 -5.80 -23.01
N PRO A 155 11.93 -5.84 -21.68
CA PRO A 155 13.14 -5.27 -21.10
C PRO A 155 14.35 -6.11 -21.47
N ALA A 156 15.45 -5.44 -21.84
CA ALA A 156 16.74 -6.09 -22.08
C ALA A 156 17.41 -6.56 -20.78
N ARG A 157 16.99 -6.01 -19.64
CA ARG A 157 17.44 -6.41 -18.31
C ARG A 157 16.30 -6.33 -17.31
N LEU A 158 16.02 -7.46 -16.65
CA LEU A 158 15.04 -7.56 -15.58
C LEU A 158 15.76 -7.68 -14.23
N ILE A 159 15.64 -6.70 -13.36
CA ILE A 159 16.18 -6.72 -12.00
C ILE A 159 15.04 -7.09 -11.06
N VAL A 160 15.18 -8.17 -10.30
CA VAL A 160 14.13 -8.70 -9.43
C VAL A 160 14.56 -8.59 -7.98
N LEU A 161 13.71 -7.96 -7.17
CA LEU A 161 13.78 -7.95 -5.71
C LEU A 161 12.72 -8.92 -5.17
N PRO A 162 13.08 -10.20 -4.93
CA PRO A 162 12.19 -11.15 -4.27
C PRO A 162 12.09 -10.81 -2.78
N LEU A 163 10.86 -10.72 -2.27
CA LEU A 163 10.54 -10.42 -0.88
C LEU A 163 9.67 -11.56 -0.33
N SER A 164 10.07 -12.17 0.78
CA SER A 164 9.24 -13.17 1.47
C SER A 164 8.32 -12.47 2.46
N LEU A 165 7.07 -12.90 2.52
CA LEU A 165 6.11 -12.46 3.53
C LEU A 165 6.04 -13.53 4.62
N SER A 166 6.62 -13.27 5.79
CA SER A 166 6.62 -14.24 6.89
C SER A 166 5.41 -14.04 7.80
N ILE A 167 4.21 -14.45 7.38
CA ILE A 167 3.05 -14.42 8.27
C ILE A 167 3.20 -15.55 9.30
N ARG A 168 3.39 -15.21 10.57
CA ARG A 168 3.35 -16.17 11.69
C ARG A 168 1.91 -16.34 12.18
N GLY A 169 1.55 -17.54 12.66
CA GLY A 169 0.21 -17.90 13.12
C GLY A 169 -0.62 -18.71 12.11
N LEU A 170 -0.20 -18.73 10.84
CA LEU A 170 -0.49 -19.80 9.90
C LEU A 170 0.76 -20.72 9.90
N GLU A 171 0.60 -22.04 9.82
CA GLU A 171 1.71 -23.02 9.80
C GLU A 171 2.59 -22.94 8.51
N THR A 172 2.74 -21.75 7.93
CA THR A 172 3.01 -21.51 6.50
C THR A 172 4.33 -20.80 6.19
N GLN A 173 5.27 -20.63 7.13
CA GLN A 173 6.61 -20.14 6.77
C GLN A 173 7.24 -21.00 5.66
N GLN A 174 7.02 -22.32 5.70
CA GLN A 174 7.44 -23.23 4.62
C GLN A 174 6.68 -23.01 3.30
N SER A 175 5.40 -22.62 3.34
CA SER A 175 4.61 -22.41 2.12
C SER A 175 4.87 -21.03 1.49
N GLY A 176 5.19 -20.00 2.28
CA GLY A 176 5.62 -18.69 1.76
C GLY A 176 6.95 -18.78 1.01
N ASP A 177 7.91 -19.53 1.56
CA ASP A 177 9.20 -19.75 0.91
C ASP A 177 9.08 -20.64 -0.34
N SER A 178 8.21 -21.67 -0.32
CA SER A 178 7.91 -22.45 -1.54
C SER A 178 7.24 -21.59 -2.60
N TYR A 179 6.32 -20.70 -2.20
CA TYR A 179 5.64 -19.78 -3.10
C TYR A 179 6.61 -18.81 -3.77
N LEU A 180 7.54 -18.24 -3.01
CA LEU A 180 8.59 -17.38 -3.55
C LEU A 180 9.55 -18.15 -4.47
N ALA A 181 9.86 -19.40 -4.15
CA ALA A 181 10.65 -20.25 -5.03
C ALA A 181 9.95 -20.52 -6.37
N ASP A 182 8.63 -20.76 -6.35
CA ASP A 182 7.82 -20.95 -7.57
C ASP A 182 7.77 -19.68 -8.42
N ILE A 183 7.67 -18.51 -7.78
CA ILE A 183 7.78 -17.20 -8.44
C ILE A 183 9.13 -17.06 -9.14
N ILE A 184 10.23 -17.31 -8.41
CA ILE A 184 11.60 -17.17 -8.93
C ILE A 184 11.82 -18.12 -10.11
N ALA A 185 11.34 -19.37 -10.01
CA ALA A 185 11.39 -20.35 -11.08
C ALA A 185 10.59 -19.87 -12.31
N SER A 186 9.38 -19.34 -12.10
CA SER A 186 8.55 -18.80 -13.17
C SER A 186 9.23 -17.63 -13.91
N ILE A 187 9.81 -16.68 -13.18
CA ILE A 187 10.54 -15.56 -13.78
C ILE A 187 11.74 -16.08 -14.58
N SER A 188 12.53 -16.97 -13.98
CA SER A 188 13.75 -17.51 -14.60
C SER A 188 13.45 -18.26 -15.90
N ASN A 189 12.36 -19.03 -15.93
CA ASN A 189 11.92 -19.75 -17.13
C ASN A 189 11.46 -18.81 -18.25
N ASN A 190 10.90 -17.65 -17.91
CA ASN A 190 10.41 -16.67 -18.87
C ASN A 190 11.51 -15.74 -19.41
N TYR A 191 12.58 -15.47 -18.66
CA TYR A 191 13.58 -14.43 -18.97
C TYR A 191 15.01 -14.99 -19.08
N GLN A 192 15.16 -16.15 -19.73
CA GLN A 192 16.25 -17.13 -19.63
C GLN A 192 17.74 -16.67 -19.66
N ASN A 193 18.11 -15.39 -19.83
CA ASN A 193 19.49 -14.89 -19.66
C ASN A 193 19.62 -13.42 -19.18
N GLU A 194 18.53 -12.72 -18.89
CA GLU A 194 18.52 -11.25 -18.68
C GLU A 194 18.04 -10.84 -17.28
N THR A 195 17.84 -11.82 -16.39
CA THR A 195 17.32 -11.59 -15.04
C THR A 195 18.44 -11.50 -13.99
N ILE A 196 18.38 -10.47 -13.15
CA ILE A 196 19.26 -10.28 -11.99
C ILE A 196 18.40 -10.33 -10.73
N PHE A 197 18.51 -11.41 -9.96
CA PHE A 197 17.95 -11.45 -8.62
C PHE A 197 18.87 -10.72 -7.64
N THR A 198 18.31 -9.80 -6.85
CA THR A 198 19.09 -8.93 -5.95
C THR A 198 18.45 -8.81 -4.57
N SER A 199 19.23 -8.33 -3.60
CA SER A 199 18.72 -7.93 -2.28
C SER A 199 18.41 -6.43 -2.25
N LEU A 200 17.66 -5.99 -1.23
CA LEU A 200 17.38 -4.57 -1.01
C LEU A 200 18.66 -3.74 -0.84
N GLU A 201 19.65 -4.27 -0.12
CA GLU A 201 20.95 -3.60 0.09
C GLU A 201 21.67 -3.39 -1.24
N LYS A 202 21.80 -4.45 -2.05
CA LYS A 202 22.42 -4.37 -3.38
C LYS A 202 21.65 -3.44 -4.30
N LEU A 203 20.31 -3.53 -4.31
CA LEU A 203 19.45 -2.64 -5.09
C LEU A 203 19.65 -1.17 -4.71
N SER A 204 19.82 -0.88 -3.42
CA SER A 204 20.07 0.49 -2.92
C SER A 204 21.41 1.07 -3.38
N LEU A 205 22.33 0.25 -3.90
CA LEU A 205 23.61 0.67 -4.46
C LEU A 205 23.60 0.77 -5.99
N MET A 206 22.55 0.28 -6.65
CA MET A 206 22.42 0.32 -8.11
C MET A 206 22.01 1.73 -8.61
N ASN A 207 22.48 2.08 -9.81
CA ASN A 207 21.92 3.20 -10.56
C ASN A 207 20.71 2.71 -11.35
N LEU A 208 19.53 3.18 -10.97
CA LEU A 208 18.25 2.80 -11.58
C LEU A 208 17.57 4.01 -12.25
N THR A 209 18.30 5.10 -12.49
CA THR A 209 17.73 6.30 -13.11
C THR A 209 17.17 5.97 -14.49
N GLY A 210 15.89 6.28 -14.69
CA GLY A 210 15.17 5.99 -15.93
C GLY A 210 14.63 4.55 -16.04
N ALA A 211 15.06 3.63 -15.19
CA ALA A 211 14.55 2.25 -15.21
C ALA A 211 13.05 2.23 -14.91
N ARG A 212 12.28 1.39 -15.61
CA ARG A 212 10.87 1.18 -15.26
C ARG A 212 10.79 0.35 -13.99
N CYS A 213 9.84 0.62 -13.12
CA CYS A 213 9.67 -0.17 -11.91
C CYS A 213 8.22 -0.51 -11.59
N LEU A 214 8.05 -1.69 -10.99
CA LEU A 214 6.79 -2.15 -10.43
C LEU A 214 7.05 -2.84 -9.10
N ASN A 215 6.28 -2.47 -8.07
CA ASN A 215 6.13 -3.24 -6.85
C ASN A 215 4.85 -4.05 -6.97
N LEU A 216 4.96 -5.34 -7.26
CA LEU A 216 3.82 -6.17 -7.65
C LEU A 216 2.90 -6.40 -6.45
N ASN A 217 1.85 -5.59 -6.39
CA ASN A 217 0.84 -5.59 -5.32
C ASN A 217 -0.51 -5.14 -5.92
N PRO A 218 -1.10 -5.96 -6.81
CA PRO A 218 -2.17 -5.51 -7.73
C PRO A 218 -3.43 -5.04 -7.01
N ARG A 219 -3.75 -5.64 -5.86
CA ARG A 219 -4.95 -5.32 -5.07
C ARG A 219 -4.66 -4.42 -3.87
N LYS A 220 -3.40 -4.09 -3.61
CA LYS A 220 -2.97 -3.28 -2.45
C LYS A 220 -3.61 -3.77 -1.14
N ILE A 221 -3.65 -5.09 -0.92
CA ILE A 221 -4.40 -5.69 0.20
C ILE A 221 -3.77 -5.30 1.54
N VAL A 222 -2.46 -5.40 1.63
CA VAL A 222 -1.71 -5.21 2.88
C VAL A 222 -1.20 -3.77 3.00
N PHE A 223 -0.66 -3.24 1.91
CA PHE A 223 -0.13 -1.88 1.84
C PHE A 223 -0.52 -1.23 0.52
N SER A 224 -0.66 0.09 0.53
CA SER A 224 -0.92 0.89 -0.67
C SER A 224 0.26 1.77 -1.07
N GLU A 225 1.08 2.14 -0.09
CA GLU A 225 2.36 2.82 -0.24
C GLU A 225 3.40 2.14 0.67
N SER A 226 4.65 2.03 0.22
CA SER A 226 5.69 1.34 0.97
C SER A 226 7.08 1.93 0.80
N TYR A 227 8.00 1.54 1.68
CA TYR A 227 9.41 1.92 1.54
C TYR A 227 10.03 1.48 0.20
N VAL A 228 9.58 0.36 -0.37
CA VAL A 228 10.10 -0.14 -1.66
C VAL A 228 9.75 0.82 -2.79
N ASP A 229 8.52 1.32 -2.78
CA ASP A 229 8.03 2.31 -3.74
C ASP A 229 8.78 3.64 -3.62
N HIS A 230 9.00 4.08 -2.38
CA HIS A 230 9.83 5.23 -2.07
C HIS A 230 11.29 5.03 -2.55
N LEU A 231 11.88 3.84 -2.31
CA LEU A 231 13.23 3.51 -2.76
C LEU A 231 13.34 3.61 -4.29
N PHE A 232 12.43 2.98 -5.03
CA PHE A 232 12.39 3.08 -6.49
C PHE A 232 12.34 4.53 -6.95
N SER A 233 11.43 5.32 -6.39
CA SER A 233 11.27 6.74 -6.73
C SER A 233 12.53 7.55 -6.43
N SER A 234 13.18 7.29 -5.28
CA SER A 234 14.42 7.96 -4.86
C SER A 234 15.62 7.63 -5.76
N LYS A 235 15.61 6.46 -6.43
CA LYS A 235 16.63 6.03 -7.39
C LYS A 235 16.37 6.52 -8.81
N GLY A 236 15.26 7.23 -9.03
CA GLY A 236 14.87 7.74 -10.33
C GLY A 236 14.22 6.70 -11.23
N CYS A 237 13.66 5.64 -10.66
CA CYS A 237 12.84 4.72 -11.42
C CYS A 237 11.51 5.39 -11.84
N ILE A 238 10.98 4.96 -12.97
CA ILE A 238 9.68 5.38 -13.51
C ILE A 238 8.65 4.30 -13.14
N ARG A 239 7.71 4.65 -12.27
CA ARG A 239 6.58 3.79 -11.91
C ARG A 239 5.63 3.59 -13.09
N ILE A 240 5.20 2.35 -13.29
CA ILE A 240 4.25 1.99 -14.36
C ILE A 240 2.84 1.69 -13.86
N ASP A 241 2.64 1.65 -12.54
CA ASP A 241 1.38 1.33 -11.86
C ASP A 241 0.50 2.56 -11.56
N GLY A 242 0.60 3.59 -12.41
CA GLY A 242 -0.21 4.80 -12.31
C GLY A 242 -1.28 4.89 -13.40
N GLU A 243 -1.98 6.02 -13.48
CA GLU A 243 -2.84 6.33 -14.62
C GLU A 243 -2.35 7.58 -15.36
N VAL A 244 -2.74 7.69 -16.63
CA VAL A 244 -2.52 8.87 -17.45
C VAL A 244 -3.67 9.86 -17.25
N GLY A 245 -3.34 11.11 -16.92
CA GLY A 245 -4.18 12.24 -17.35
C GLY A 245 -5.52 12.46 -16.65
N LEU A 246 -5.65 12.27 -15.34
CA LEU A 246 -6.78 12.87 -14.63
C LEU A 246 -6.60 14.38 -14.42
N SER A 247 -7.72 15.11 -14.49
CA SER A 247 -7.84 16.53 -14.16
C SER A 247 -7.79 16.75 -12.63
N SER A 248 -6.65 16.44 -12.03
CA SER A 248 -6.44 16.51 -10.58
C SER A 248 -5.23 17.36 -10.23
N ASP A 249 -5.20 17.85 -8.99
CA ASP A 249 -4.02 18.52 -8.45
C ASP A 249 -2.87 17.51 -8.37
N THR A 250 -1.70 17.90 -8.87
CA THR A 250 -0.49 17.06 -8.81
C THR A 250 0.39 17.52 -7.65
N ILE A 251 0.69 16.61 -6.74
CA ILE A 251 1.61 16.82 -5.63
C ILE A 251 2.94 16.12 -5.94
N GLN A 252 4.03 16.87 -5.87
CA GLN A 252 5.37 16.29 -5.90
C GLN A 252 5.79 15.91 -4.47
N VAL A 253 5.97 14.62 -4.22
CA VAL A 253 6.28 14.04 -2.90
C VAL A 253 7.76 13.66 -2.77
N GLY A 254 8.45 13.55 -3.90
CA GLY A 254 9.89 13.33 -4.00
C GLY A 254 10.42 13.76 -5.36
N SER A 255 11.71 13.54 -5.62
CA SER A 255 12.35 13.94 -6.89
C SER A 255 11.59 13.43 -8.12
N ASN A 256 11.05 12.21 -8.07
CA ASN A 256 10.30 11.60 -9.17
C ASN A 256 8.92 11.05 -8.78
N LEU A 257 8.51 11.20 -7.51
CA LEU A 257 7.21 10.74 -7.05
C LEU A 257 6.17 11.85 -7.18
N HIS A 258 5.20 11.63 -8.07
CA HIS A 258 4.08 12.53 -8.31
C HIS A 258 2.78 11.82 -8.00
N LEU A 259 1.98 12.40 -7.11
CA LEU A 259 0.65 11.92 -6.77
C LEU A 259 -0.39 12.84 -7.41
N GLN A 260 -1.34 12.25 -8.09
CA GLN A 260 -2.58 12.91 -8.49
C GLN A 260 -3.56 12.78 -7.32
N VAL A 261 -4.07 13.90 -6.81
CA VAL A 261 -4.96 13.93 -5.64
C VAL A 261 -6.29 14.57 -6.00
N THR A 262 -7.37 13.97 -5.54
CA THR A 262 -8.72 14.42 -5.83
C THR A 262 -9.65 14.24 -4.62
N ASP A 263 -10.57 15.19 -4.47
CA ASP A 263 -11.75 15.09 -3.60
C ASP A 263 -12.99 14.59 -4.37
N SER A 264 -12.84 14.30 -5.67
CA SER A 264 -13.89 13.76 -6.52
C SER A 264 -13.97 12.25 -6.38
N TRP A 265 -15.17 11.78 -6.01
CA TRP A 265 -15.45 10.37 -5.77
C TRP A 265 -15.97 9.69 -7.05
N PRO A 266 -15.63 8.40 -7.27
CA PRO A 266 -16.24 7.62 -8.35
C PRO A 266 -17.78 7.64 -8.28
N SER A 267 -18.45 7.72 -9.43
CA SER A 267 -19.91 7.86 -9.52
C SER A 267 -20.68 6.68 -8.92
N ASP A 268 -20.05 5.52 -8.83
CA ASP A 268 -20.61 4.29 -8.27
C ASP A 268 -20.42 4.19 -6.75
N TYR A 269 -19.73 5.12 -6.11
CA TYR A 269 -19.37 5.06 -4.69
C TYR A 269 -20.59 4.80 -3.79
N GLN A 270 -21.67 5.59 -3.92
CA GLN A 270 -22.87 5.42 -3.11
C GLN A 270 -23.53 4.06 -3.32
N LYS A 271 -23.60 3.59 -4.58
CA LYS A 271 -24.20 2.30 -4.92
C LYS A 271 -23.43 1.14 -4.29
N ILE A 272 -22.10 1.15 -4.43
CA ILE A 272 -21.25 0.12 -3.86
C ILE A 272 -21.27 0.19 -2.34
N ARG A 273 -21.19 1.39 -1.77
CA ARG A 273 -21.19 1.60 -0.32
C ARG A 273 -22.47 1.10 0.32
N SER A 274 -23.63 1.44 -0.22
CA SER A 274 -24.91 0.92 0.28
C SER A 274 -24.96 -0.61 0.23
N LYS A 275 -24.38 -1.23 -0.81
CA LYS A 275 -24.32 -2.69 -0.90
C LYS A 275 -23.41 -3.32 0.15
N VAL A 276 -22.25 -2.71 0.39
CA VAL A 276 -21.33 -3.11 1.47
C VAL A 276 -22.02 -2.98 2.84
N GLU A 277 -22.72 -1.89 3.10
CA GLU A 277 -23.43 -1.67 4.36
C GLU A 277 -24.63 -2.59 4.57
N GLU A 278 -25.40 -2.88 3.51
CA GLU A 278 -26.49 -3.85 3.53
C GLU A 278 -25.96 -5.23 3.96
N LEU A 279 -24.86 -5.66 3.35
CA LEU A 279 -24.29 -6.97 3.65
C LEU A 279 -23.62 -7.03 5.02
N LEU A 280 -22.98 -5.95 5.47
CA LEU A 280 -22.48 -5.86 6.84
C LEU A 280 -23.60 -5.90 7.88
N LYS A 281 -24.79 -5.37 7.57
CA LYS A 281 -25.98 -5.46 8.45
C LYS A 281 -26.56 -6.87 8.49
N GLU A 282 -26.48 -7.61 7.39
CA GLU A 282 -26.86 -9.02 7.34
C GLU A 282 -25.91 -9.90 8.17
N ASP A 283 -24.65 -9.47 8.34
CA ASP A 283 -23.59 -10.20 9.05
C ASP A 283 -23.26 -9.63 10.46
N GLN A 284 -24.06 -8.69 10.97
CA GLN A 284 -23.79 -7.98 12.24
C GLN A 284 -23.84 -8.87 13.50
N SER A 285 -24.28 -10.13 13.39
CA SER A 285 -24.11 -11.13 14.47
C SER A 285 -22.66 -11.61 14.63
N PHE A 286 -21.79 -11.35 13.66
CA PHE A 286 -20.49 -12.00 13.54
C PHE A 286 -19.32 -11.18 14.10
N LEU A 287 -19.33 -9.86 13.88
CA LEU A 287 -18.24 -8.96 14.33
C LEU A 287 -18.29 -8.62 15.83
N LEU A 288 -19.46 -8.75 16.47
CA LEU A 288 -19.69 -8.38 17.87
C LEU A 288 -19.30 -9.48 18.88
N GLU A 289 -19.12 -10.73 18.46
CA GLU A 289 -18.74 -11.83 19.38
C GLU A 289 -17.23 -11.88 19.72
N ASN A 290 -16.40 -11.09 19.04
CA ASN A 290 -14.93 -11.17 19.13
C ASN A 290 -14.26 -10.01 19.90
N GLU A 291 -14.90 -9.48 20.95
CA GLU A 291 -14.28 -8.56 21.92
C GLU A 291 -13.09 -9.16 22.72
N ARG A 292 -12.76 -10.45 22.51
CA ARG A 292 -11.58 -11.13 23.07
C ARG A 292 -10.33 -11.11 22.18
N ALA A 293 -10.34 -10.39 21.06
CA ALA A 293 -9.18 -10.26 20.15
C ALA A 293 -8.03 -9.38 20.69
N SER A 294 -7.82 -9.33 22.01
CA SER A 294 -6.68 -8.68 22.66
C SER A 294 -5.51 -9.63 22.94
N GLU A 295 -5.56 -10.88 22.47
CA GLU A 295 -4.44 -11.83 22.51
C GLU A 295 -3.95 -12.15 21.09
N ILE A 296 -2.94 -11.38 20.65
CA ILE A 296 -1.83 -11.70 19.74
C ILE A 296 -2.13 -12.66 18.55
N VAL A 297 -2.22 -12.04 17.36
CA VAL A 297 -1.91 -12.56 15.99
C VAL A 297 -2.67 -13.81 15.53
N PRO A 298 -3.76 -13.65 14.73
CA PRO A 298 -3.63 -13.36 13.30
C PRO A 298 -4.74 -12.40 12.79
N VAL A 299 -4.79 -11.16 13.29
CA VAL A 299 -5.86 -10.20 12.89
C VAL A 299 -5.73 -9.74 11.43
N PHE A 300 -4.52 -9.74 10.87
CA PHE A 300 -4.27 -9.37 9.48
C PHE A 300 -4.56 -10.46 8.46
N PHE A 301 -4.84 -11.69 8.90
CA PHE A 301 -5.30 -12.78 8.04
C PHE A 301 -6.36 -13.58 8.78
N ASN A 302 -7.23 -12.88 9.52
CA ASN A 302 -8.51 -13.47 9.82
C ASN A 302 -9.12 -13.81 8.46
N SER A 303 -9.40 -15.09 8.22
CA SER A 303 -9.97 -15.60 6.98
C SER A 303 -11.20 -14.79 6.58
N GLU A 304 -11.91 -14.23 7.56
CA GLU A 304 -13.09 -13.41 7.44
C GLU A 304 -12.77 -12.01 6.89
N LEU A 305 -11.77 -11.30 7.43
CA LEU A 305 -11.36 -9.97 6.94
C LEU A 305 -10.76 -10.06 5.53
N TYR A 306 -10.00 -11.13 5.26
CA TYR A 306 -9.49 -11.43 3.93
C TYR A 306 -10.63 -11.75 2.95
N SER A 307 -11.62 -12.54 3.36
CA SER A 307 -12.80 -12.84 2.56
C SER A 307 -13.62 -11.59 2.26
N TYR A 308 -13.81 -10.72 3.26
CA TYR A 308 -14.48 -9.42 3.10
C TYR A 308 -13.74 -8.53 2.09
N VAL A 309 -12.42 -8.39 2.21
CA VAL A 309 -11.61 -7.59 1.29
C VAL A 309 -11.70 -8.14 -0.13
N ASN A 310 -11.46 -9.43 -0.33
CA ASN A 310 -11.59 -10.05 -1.66
C ASN A 310 -12.99 -9.90 -2.24
N TRP A 311 -14.00 -10.00 -1.39
CA TRP A 311 -15.38 -9.81 -1.80
C TRP A 311 -15.63 -8.37 -2.29
N VAL A 312 -15.21 -7.33 -1.54
CA VAL A 312 -15.31 -5.91 -1.98
C VAL A 312 -14.64 -5.66 -3.34
N TYR A 313 -13.55 -6.38 -3.65
CA TYR A 313 -12.84 -6.27 -4.92
C TYR A 313 -13.39 -7.16 -6.05
N SER A 314 -14.35 -8.05 -5.75
CA SER A 314 -15.01 -8.92 -6.75
C SER A 314 -16.32 -8.37 -7.33
N ILE A 315 -16.87 -7.32 -6.71
CA ILE A 315 -18.06 -6.56 -7.18
C ILE A 315 -17.63 -5.52 -8.22
#